data_AF-A0A067K3H2-F1
#
_entry.id   AF-A0A067K3H2-F1
#
_cell.length_a   1.000
_cell.length_b   1.000
_cell.length_c   1.000
_cell.angle_alpha   90.00
_cell.angle_beta   90.00
_cell.angle_gamma   90.00
#
_symmetry.space_group_name_H-M   'P 1'
#
loop_
_entity.id
_entity.type
_entity.pdbx_description
1 polymer ?
#
loop_
_entity_poly.entity_id
_entity_poly.type
_entity_poly.pdbx_seq_one_letter_code
_entity_poly.pdbx_strand_id
1 'polypeptide(L)'
;MLFGKRLEVNFSKDPNITQGADTHEYVNSILNRFNRNAAKNYKYCCSPTKMIHLPTLPQDITEEEIVSLLEEHGTVVNSRLFEMNGRLTRRNAMYNSCHVQLLQVTAHVHQFKAITV
;
A
#
# COMPACT_ATOMS: atom_id res chain seq x y z
N MET A 1 -11.65 -8.05 8.81
CA MET A 1 -10.95 -8.09 10.12
C MET A 1 -9.64 -7.30 10.03
N LEU A 2 -9.66 -5.98 10.19
CA LEU A 2 -8.44 -5.18 10.31
C LEU A 2 -7.97 -5.26 11.76
N PHE A 3 -6.72 -5.70 12.01
CA PHE A 3 -6.21 -5.99 13.36
C PHE A 3 -7.16 -6.88 14.19
N GLY A 4 -7.72 -7.93 13.57
CA GLY A 4 -8.66 -8.84 14.24
C GLY A 4 -10.07 -8.26 14.51
N LYS A 5 -10.35 -7.02 14.09
CA LYS A 5 -11.65 -6.37 14.28
C LYS A 5 -12.37 -6.15 12.96
N ARG A 6 -13.69 -6.38 12.92
CA ARG A 6 -14.49 -6.04 11.74
C ARG A 6 -14.53 -4.51 11.63
N LEU A 7 -14.04 -3.98 10.50
CA LEU A 7 -14.18 -2.57 10.19
C LEU A 7 -15.59 -2.35 9.64
N GLU A 8 -16.26 -1.34 10.17
CA GLU A 8 -17.53 -0.86 9.66
C GLU A 8 -17.31 0.53 9.06
N VAL A 9 -17.83 0.74 7.84
CA VAL A 9 -17.64 1.98 7.10
C VAL A 9 -19.01 2.52 6.75
N ASN A 10 -19.29 3.74 7.19
CA ASN A 10 -20.55 4.44 6.97
C ASN A 10 -20.27 5.89 6.56
N PHE A 11 -21.24 6.53 5.91
CA PHE A 11 -21.16 7.96 5.65
C PHE A 11 -21.26 8.75 6.96
N SER A 12 -20.39 9.74 7.11
CA SER A 12 -20.48 10.70 8.22
C SER A 12 -21.73 11.54 8.09
N LYS A 13 -22.32 11.94 9.23
CA LYS A 13 -23.39 12.96 9.27
C LYS A 13 -22.82 14.38 9.17
N ASP A 14 -21.58 14.56 9.61
CA ASP A 14 -20.89 15.85 9.60
C ASP A 14 -20.21 16.07 8.24
N PRO A 15 -20.41 17.25 7.62
CA PRO A 15 -19.85 17.55 6.30
C PRO A 15 -18.35 17.86 6.32
N ASN A 16 -17.79 18.23 7.48
CA ASN A 16 -16.39 18.60 7.65
C ASN A 16 -15.80 17.93 8.89
N ILE A 17 -14.49 17.70 8.89
CA ILE A 17 -13.76 17.14 10.03
C ILE A 17 -13.38 18.29 10.99
N THR A 18 -13.78 18.20 12.25
CA THR A 18 -13.36 19.15 13.30
C THR A 18 -11.89 18.94 13.67
N GLN A 19 -11.13 20.03 13.76
CA GLN A 19 -9.72 19.97 14.15
C GLN A 19 -9.58 19.81 15.67
N GLY A 20 -8.64 18.97 16.08
CA GLY A 20 -8.35 18.65 17.47
C GLY A 20 -6.96 18.03 17.61
N ALA A 21 -6.56 17.68 18.82
CA ALA A 21 -5.22 17.16 19.12
C ALA A 21 -4.89 15.87 18.34
N ASP A 22 -5.90 15.04 18.05
CA ASP A 22 -5.74 13.78 17.31
C ASP A 22 -6.01 13.94 15.80
N THR A 23 -6.35 15.14 15.33
CA THR A 23 -6.68 15.38 13.92
C THR A 23 -5.40 15.60 13.11
N HIS A 24 -5.28 14.86 12.01
CA HIS A 24 -4.14 14.95 11.10
C HIS A 24 -4.59 15.39 9.71
N GLU A 25 -3.93 16.41 9.14
CA GLU A 25 -4.21 16.91 7.80
C GLU A 25 -3.31 16.27 6.74
N TYR A 26 -3.93 15.74 5.68
CA TYR A 26 -3.21 15.10 4.57
C TYR A 26 -3.50 15.74 3.21
N VAL A 27 -4.18 16.89 3.16
CA VAL A 27 -4.57 17.57 1.92
C VAL A 27 -3.35 17.86 1.01
N ASN A 28 -2.23 18.25 1.62
CA ASN A 28 -0.98 18.56 0.92
C ASN A 28 -0.01 17.37 0.83
N SER A 29 -0.45 16.16 1.18
CA SER A 29 0.42 14.98 1.14
C SER A 29 0.85 14.67 -0.30
N ILE A 30 2.17 14.69 -0.54
CA ILE A 30 2.77 14.29 -1.82
C ILE A 30 2.55 12.81 -2.13
N LEU A 31 2.19 12.01 -1.11
CA LEU A 31 1.90 10.59 -1.24
C LEU A 31 0.47 10.32 -1.72
N ASN A 32 -0.40 11.33 -1.74
CA ASN A 32 -1.74 11.18 -2.27
C ASN A 32 -1.69 10.90 -3.77
N ARG A 33 -2.08 9.68 -4.15
CA ARG A 33 -2.06 9.20 -5.53
C ARG A 33 -3.04 9.95 -6.42
N PHE A 34 -4.06 10.61 -5.88
CA PHE A 34 -5.08 11.30 -6.68
C PHE A 34 -4.79 12.80 -6.88
N ASN A 35 -3.81 13.39 -6.18
CA ASN A 35 -3.51 14.83 -6.27
C ASN A 35 -3.05 15.30 -7.66
N ARG A 36 -2.38 14.45 -8.47
CA ARG A 36 -1.84 14.87 -9.78
C ARG A 36 -2.68 14.45 -10.98
N ASN A 37 -3.21 13.22 -10.99
CA ASN A 37 -3.80 12.63 -12.19
C ASN A 37 -4.91 11.62 -11.84
N ALA A 38 -5.95 12.12 -11.17
CA ALA A 38 -7.01 11.29 -10.59
C ALA A 38 -7.65 10.32 -11.59
N ALA A 39 -8.01 10.79 -12.79
CA ALA A 39 -8.64 9.95 -13.83
C ALA A 39 -7.75 8.78 -14.27
N LYS A 40 -6.45 9.01 -14.44
CA LYS A 40 -5.49 7.95 -14.80
C LYS A 40 -5.25 6.98 -13.65
N ASN A 41 -5.38 7.43 -12.41
CA ASN A 41 -5.12 6.58 -11.24
C ASN A 41 -6.34 5.78 -10.79
N TYR A 42 -7.55 6.20 -11.16
CA TYR A 42 -8.78 5.47 -10.87
C TYR A 42 -8.79 4.06 -11.47
N LYS A 43 -8.13 3.85 -12.62
CA LYS A 43 -7.98 2.52 -13.24
C LYS A 43 -7.17 1.53 -12.40
N TYR A 44 -6.43 2.01 -11.40
CA TYR A 44 -5.68 1.17 -10.46
C TYR A 44 -6.45 0.91 -9.15
N CYS A 45 -7.66 1.45 -9.01
CA CYS A 45 -8.56 1.06 -7.93
C CYS A 45 -9.10 -0.33 -8.23
N CYS A 46 -8.76 -1.29 -7.38
CA CYS A 46 -9.27 -2.65 -7.44
C CYS A 46 -9.81 -3.07 -6.07
N SER A 47 -10.69 -4.07 -6.06
CA SER A 47 -11.08 -4.73 -4.82
C SER A 47 -9.84 -5.28 -4.11
N PRO A 48 -9.80 -5.29 -2.76
CA PRO A 48 -8.71 -5.94 -2.03
C PRO A 48 -8.51 -7.37 -2.55
N THR A 49 -7.27 -7.73 -2.88
CA THR A 49 -6.92 -9.08 -3.34
C THR A 49 -5.97 -9.74 -2.35
N LYS A 50 -5.51 -10.97 -2.65
CA LYS A 50 -4.41 -11.60 -1.91
C LYS A 50 -3.03 -11.16 -2.44
N MET A 51 -2.95 -10.40 -3.54
CA MET A 51 -1.70 -9.97 -4.18
C MET A 51 -1.50 -8.46 -4.02
N ILE A 52 -0.26 -8.03 -3.77
CA ILE A 52 0.12 -6.60 -3.80
C ILE A 52 1.05 -6.31 -4.99
N HIS A 53 0.83 -5.14 -5.57
CA HIS A 53 1.71 -4.58 -6.60
C HIS A 53 2.57 -3.48 -5.97
N LEU A 54 3.89 -3.62 -6.06
CA LEU A 54 4.89 -2.72 -5.51
C LEU A 54 5.65 -2.01 -6.66
N PRO A 55 5.15 -0.87 -7.14
CA PRO A 55 5.70 -0.20 -8.32
C PRO A 55 6.92 0.68 -8.03
N THR A 56 7.24 0.98 -6.76
CA THR A 56 8.30 1.92 -6.38
C THR A 56 9.25 1.28 -5.40
N LEU A 57 10.12 0.41 -5.92
CA LEU A 57 11.16 -0.26 -5.15
C LEU A 57 12.53 -0.03 -5.82
N PRO A 58 13.65 0.01 -5.06
CA PRO A 58 15.02 0.18 -5.59
C PRO A 58 15.36 -0.84 -6.67
N GLN A 59 16.20 -0.56 -7.66
CA GLN A 59 16.47 -1.52 -8.76
C GLN A 59 17.22 -2.78 -8.29
N ASP A 60 18.02 -2.64 -7.27
CA ASP A 60 18.88 -3.65 -6.66
C ASP A 60 18.18 -4.54 -5.63
N ILE A 61 16.92 -4.23 -5.26
CA ILE A 61 16.21 -5.02 -4.26
C ILE A 61 15.99 -6.47 -4.73
N THR A 62 16.31 -7.39 -3.84
CA THR A 62 16.21 -8.83 -4.02
C THR A 62 14.84 -9.36 -3.58
N GLU A 63 14.51 -10.60 -3.94
CA GLU A 63 13.26 -11.22 -3.47
C GLU A 63 13.30 -11.45 -1.96
N GLU A 64 14.47 -11.79 -1.43
CA GLU A 64 14.73 -12.02 -0.01
C GLU A 64 14.47 -10.75 0.81
N GLU A 65 14.93 -9.59 0.34
CA GLU A 65 14.64 -8.30 0.98
C GLU A 65 13.15 -7.94 0.93
N ILE A 66 12.47 -8.23 -0.18
CA ILE A 66 11.02 -8.02 -0.27
C ILE A 66 10.29 -8.92 0.73
N VAL A 67 10.71 -10.17 0.87
CA VAL A 67 10.13 -11.08 1.86
C VAL A 67 10.38 -10.55 3.27
N SER A 68 11.61 -10.15 3.60
CA SER A 68 11.93 -9.61 4.93
C SER A 68 11.16 -8.33 5.26
N LEU A 69 10.97 -7.43 4.30
CA LEU A 69 10.16 -6.22 4.52
C LEU A 69 8.68 -6.53 4.79
N LEU A 70 8.19 -7.67 4.32
CA LEU A 70 6.78 -8.06 4.38
C LEU A 70 6.47 -9.11 5.43
N GLU A 71 7.48 -9.79 5.97
CA GLU A 71 7.32 -10.89 6.94
C GLU A 71 6.70 -10.41 8.26
N GLU A 72 7.00 -9.18 8.68
CA GLU A 72 6.43 -8.57 9.89
C GLU A 72 4.90 -8.47 9.82
N HIS A 73 4.36 -8.35 8.62
CA HIS A 73 2.93 -8.20 8.41
C HIS A 73 2.20 -9.55 8.16
N GLY A 74 2.93 -10.66 8.14
CA GLY A 74 2.43 -12.02 7.84
C GLY A 74 3.24 -12.80 6.78
N THR A 75 2.69 -13.91 6.30
CA THR A 75 3.44 -14.86 5.45
C THR A 75 3.38 -14.51 3.95
N VAL A 76 4.54 -14.25 3.34
CA VAL A 76 4.71 -14.20 1.88
C VAL A 76 4.78 -15.62 1.33
N VAL A 77 3.92 -15.98 0.37
CA VAL A 77 4.00 -17.30 -0.27
C VAL A 77 4.72 -17.29 -1.61
N ASN A 78 4.77 -16.14 -2.27
CA ASN A 78 5.33 -16.05 -3.61
C ASN A 78 5.70 -14.60 -3.92
N SER A 79 6.97 -14.36 -4.23
CA SER A 79 7.46 -13.11 -4.80
C SER A 79 7.73 -13.31 -6.29
N ARG A 80 7.44 -12.30 -7.10
CA ARG A 80 7.91 -12.25 -8.48
C ARG A 80 8.39 -10.86 -8.87
N LEU A 81 9.63 -10.81 -9.32
CA LEU A 81 10.22 -9.65 -9.94
C LEU A 81 9.83 -9.58 -11.43
N PHE A 82 9.42 -8.40 -11.90
CA PHE A 82 9.13 -8.15 -13.31
C PHE A 82 10.02 -7.04 -13.85
N GLU A 83 10.77 -7.36 -14.90
CA GLU A 83 11.57 -6.38 -15.63
C GLU A 83 10.79 -5.87 -16.84
N MET A 84 10.88 -4.57 -17.09
CA MET A 84 10.28 -3.96 -18.28
C MET A 84 11.30 -2.99 -18.88
N ASN A 85 11.74 -3.24 -20.11
CA ASN A 85 12.72 -2.43 -20.85
C ASN A 85 14.11 -2.33 -20.20
N GLY A 86 14.65 -3.42 -19.65
CA GLY A 86 15.98 -3.44 -19.00
C GLY A 86 16.07 -2.59 -17.72
N ARG A 87 14.91 -2.12 -17.22
CA ARG A 87 14.76 -1.46 -15.93
C ARG A 87 13.74 -2.24 -15.12
N LEU A 88 14.08 -2.59 -13.88
CA LEU A 88 13.14 -3.15 -12.91
C LEU A 88 12.09 -2.08 -12.59
N THR A 89 10.95 -2.15 -13.31
CA THR A 89 9.94 -1.07 -13.31
C THR A 89 8.71 -1.44 -12.48
N ARG A 90 8.46 -2.73 -12.24
CA ARG A 90 7.33 -3.21 -11.42
C ARG A 90 7.71 -4.48 -10.69
N ARG A 91 7.37 -4.56 -9.41
CA ARG A 91 7.52 -5.81 -8.64
C ARG A 91 6.15 -6.22 -8.12
N ASN A 92 5.81 -7.49 -8.26
CA ASN A 92 4.55 -8.02 -7.76
C ASN A 92 4.89 -9.02 -6.66
N ALA A 93 4.47 -8.74 -5.44
CA ALA A 93 4.56 -9.72 -4.36
C ALA A 93 3.17 -10.34 -4.18
N MET A 94 3.07 -11.65 -4.37
CA MET A 94 1.83 -12.39 -4.19
C MET A 94 1.82 -12.96 -2.77
N TYR A 95 0.97 -12.36 -1.96
CA TYR A 95 0.84 -12.73 -0.56
C TYR A 95 -0.18 -13.86 -0.41
N ASN A 96 -0.04 -14.70 0.62
CA ASN A 96 -1.13 -15.56 1.06
C ASN A 96 -1.39 -15.22 2.50
N SER A 97 -1.98 -14.05 2.66
CA SER A 97 -2.68 -13.79 3.89
C SER A 97 -4.13 -13.49 3.60
N CYS A 98 -4.92 -13.85 4.60
CA CYS A 98 -6.26 -13.37 4.84
C CYS A 98 -6.38 -11.91 4.38
N HIS A 99 -7.41 -11.65 3.57
CA HIS A 99 -7.75 -10.42 2.80
C HIS A 99 -7.46 -9.05 3.43
N VAL A 100 -7.15 -8.99 4.72
CA VAL A 100 -7.17 -7.80 5.55
C VAL A 100 -5.79 -7.38 6.07
N GLN A 101 -4.81 -8.29 6.10
CA GLN A 101 -3.41 -7.89 6.30
C GLN A 101 -2.89 -7.07 5.11
N LEU A 102 -3.50 -7.25 3.93
CA LEU A 102 -3.10 -6.55 2.72
C LEU A 102 -3.33 -5.04 2.77
N LEU A 103 -4.39 -4.58 3.46
CA LEU A 103 -4.64 -3.14 3.65
C LEU A 103 -3.61 -2.51 4.59
N GLN A 104 -3.13 -3.28 5.59
CA GLN A 104 -2.11 -2.86 6.55
C GLN A 104 -0.75 -2.76 5.88
N VAL A 105 -0.39 -3.81 5.13
CA VAL A 105 0.83 -3.83 4.30
C VAL A 105 0.78 -2.70 3.28
N THR A 106 -0.34 -2.49 2.59
CA THR A 106 -0.48 -1.39 1.63
C THR A 106 -0.32 -0.04 2.34
N ALA A 107 -0.97 0.18 3.49
CA ALA A 107 -0.83 1.43 4.23
C ALA A 107 0.61 1.68 4.72
N HIS A 108 1.29 0.63 5.17
CA HIS A 108 2.65 0.71 5.71
C HIS A 108 3.71 0.80 4.60
N VAL A 109 3.63 -0.05 3.58
CA VAL A 109 4.56 -0.07 2.43
C VAL A 109 4.39 1.15 1.51
N HIS A 110 3.17 1.72 1.40
CA HIS A 110 3.02 2.99 0.67
C HIS A 110 3.62 4.19 1.44
N GLN A 111 3.84 4.08 2.76
CA GLN A 111 4.60 5.05 3.57
C GLN A 111 6.13 4.80 3.49
N PHE A 112 6.58 3.59 3.12
CA PHE A 112 8.01 3.22 3.00
C PHE A 112 8.82 4.00 1.95
N LYS A 113 8.21 4.96 1.22
CA LYS A 113 8.96 6.03 0.56
C LYS A 113 9.70 6.98 1.53
N ALA A 114 9.53 6.81 2.84
CA ALA A 114 10.13 7.64 3.88
C ALA A 114 11.35 7.03 4.60
N ILE A 115 11.76 5.79 4.27
CA ILE A 115 13.01 5.22 4.81
C ILE A 115 14.00 5.08 3.65
N THR A 116 14.63 6.20 3.34
CA THR A 116 15.97 6.21 2.74
C THR A 116 16.85 6.89 3.78
N VAL A 117 17.76 6.11 4.37
CA VAL A 117 18.87 6.64 5.18
C VAL A 117 19.82 7.40 4.25
#